data_AF-A0A7R9Q032-F1
#
_entry.id   AF-A0A7R9Q032-F1
#
_cell.length_a   1.000
_cell.length_b   1.000
_cell.length_c   1.000
_cell.angle_alpha   90.00
_cell.angle_beta   90.00
_cell.angle_gamma   90.00
#
_symmetry.space_group_name_H-M   'P 1'
#
loop_
_entity.id
_entity.type
_entity.pdbx_description
1 polymer ?
#
loop_
_entity_poly.entity_id
_entity_poly.type
_entity_poly.pdbx_seq_one_letter_code
_entity_poly.pdbx_strand_id
1 'polypeptide(L)'
;MIYSGHVLSALGDVVVVTINYRLNVFGMLYTGAEGTASGNQALWDQALALEWVSDNIKYFGGDPDMVTVFGESAGAISTALRTLSPFS
;
A
#
# COMPACT_ATOMS: atom_id res chain seq x y z
N MET A 1 -11.94 -11.06 11.12
CA MET A 1 -10.59 -10.56 10.74
C MET A 1 -10.30 -9.30 11.53
N ILE A 2 -9.09 -9.14 12.08
CA ILE A 2 -8.70 -8.00 12.93
C ILE A 2 -8.76 -6.66 12.16
N TYR A 3 -8.51 -6.66 10.86
CA TYR A 3 -8.46 -5.45 10.02
C TYR A 3 -9.75 -5.18 9.23
N SER A 4 -10.92 -5.46 9.80
CA SER A 4 -12.18 -5.17 9.12
C SER A 4 -12.47 -3.66 9.10
N GLY A 5 -12.62 -3.07 7.91
CA GLY A 5 -12.80 -1.63 7.73
C GLY A 5 -14.19 -1.09 8.10
N HIS A 6 -15.20 -1.94 8.33
CA HIS A 6 -16.61 -1.52 8.43
C HIS A 6 -16.90 -0.51 9.55
N VAL A 7 -16.24 -0.63 10.71
CA VAL A 7 -16.42 0.33 11.82
C VAL A 7 -15.86 1.70 11.44
N LEU A 8 -14.66 1.72 10.86
CA LEU A 8 -13.99 2.97 10.46
C LEU A 8 -14.76 3.67 9.34
N SER A 9 -15.24 2.92 8.34
CA SER A 9 -16.05 3.49 7.27
C SER A 9 -17.40 4.03 7.77
N ALA A 10 -18.08 3.30 8.66
CA ALA A 10 -19.40 3.69 9.15
C ALA A 10 -19.37 4.89 10.12
N LEU A 11 -18.35 4.98 10.98
CA LEU A 11 -18.25 6.04 11.97
C LEU A 11 -17.46 7.26 11.50
N GLY A 12 -16.52 7.06 10.57
CA GLY A 12 -15.63 8.11 10.07
C GLY A 12 -16.11 8.80 8.80
N ASP A 13 -17.13 8.27 8.12
CA ASP A 13 -17.55 8.70 6.78
C ASP A 13 -16.37 8.72 5.79
N VAL A 14 -15.65 7.59 5.72
CA VAL A 14 -14.45 7.41 4.89
C VAL A 14 -14.51 6.12 4.09
N VAL A 15 -13.85 6.11 2.94
CA VAL A 15 -13.59 4.89 2.18
C VAL A 15 -12.35 4.19 2.77
N VAL A 16 -12.51 2.93 3.18
CA VAL A 16 -11.40 2.11 3.70
C VAL A 16 -10.97 1.11 2.64
N VAL A 17 -9.70 1.19 2.24
CA VAL A 17 -9.08 0.26 1.29
C VAL A 17 -8.05 -0.60 2.03
N THR A 18 -8.11 -1.92 1.81
CA THR A 18 -7.09 -2.87 2.27
C THR A 18 -6.50 -3.60 1.07
N ILE A 19 -5.19 -3.79 1.06
CA ILE A 19 -4.49 -4.39 -0.08
C ILE A 19 -3.72 -5.63 0.38
N ASN A 20 -3.52 -6.55 -0.55
CA ASN A 20 -2.50 -7.59 -0.40
C ASN A 20 -1.24 -7.12 -1.13
N TYR A 21 -0.08 -7.49 -0.60
CA TYR A 21 1.22 -7.30 -1.24
C TYR A 21 2.08 -8.52 -0.98
N ARG A 22 3.08 -8.79 -1.83
CA ARG A 22 3.94 -9.97 -1.70
C ARG A 22 4.76 -9.91 -0.41
N LEU A 23 4.91 -11.06 0.26
CA LEU A 23 5.65 -11.18 1.51
C LEU A 23 6.89 -12.07 1.36
N ASN A 24 7.82 -11.94 2.30
CA ASN A 24 9.00 -12.80 2.42
C ASN A 24 9.79 -12.86 1.09
N VAL A 25 10.32 -14.02 0.71
CA VAL A 25 11.11 -14.22 -0.53
C VAL A 25 10.38 -13.76 -1.79
N PHE A 26 9.05 -13.81 -1.81
CA PHE A 26 8.27 -13.37 -2.97
C PHE A 26 8.22 -11.83 -3.11
N GLY A 27 8.35 -11.11 -2.00
CA GLY A 27 8.29 -9.64 -1.97
C GLY A 27 9.64 -8.95 -1.77
N MET A 28 10.62 -9.64 -1.20
CA MET A 28 11.86 -9.04 -0.67
C MET A 28 13.14 -9.71 -1.19
N LEU A 29 13.07 -10.75 -2.02
CA LEU A 29 14.26 -11.38 -2.55
C LEU A 29 15.06 -10.40 -3.43
N TYR A 30 16.31 -10.18 -3.04
CA TYR A 30 17.30 -9.43 -3.80
C TYR A 30 18.52 -10.32 -4.05
N THR A 31 18.90 -10.47 -5.32
CA THR A 31 20.03 -11.33 -5.73
C THR A 31 21.26 -10.56 -6.20
N GLY A 32 21.18 -9.23 -6.32
CA GLY A 32 22.33 -8.38 -6.66
C GLY A 32 22.82 -8.44 -8.11
N ALA A 33 22.33 -9.39 -8.91
CA ALA A 33 22.65 -9.49 -10.33
C ALA A 33 21.61 -8.77 -11.20
N GLU A 34 22.08 -8.06 -12.22
CA GLU A 34 21.21 -7.40 -13.19
C GLU A 34 20.31 -8.41 -13.90
N GLY A 35 19.06 -8.03 -14.18
CA GLY A 35 18.07 -8.90 -14.83
C GLY A 35 17.54 -10.05 -13.96
N THR A 36 17.87 -10.08 -12.66
CA THR A 36 17.37 -11.09 -11.71
C THR A 36 16.42 -10.47 -10.67
N ALA A 37 16.31 -11.04 -9.47
CA ALA A 37 15.42 -10.53 -8.43
C ALA A 37 15.94 -9.19 -7.88
N SER A 38 15.25 -8.11 -8.25
CA SER A 38 15.62 -6.72 -7.94
C SER A 38 15.29 -6.28 -6.51
N GLY A 39 14.62 -7.10 -5.72
CA GLY A 39 14.18 -6.74 -4.36
C GLY A 39 12.99 -5.78 -4.34
N ASN A 40 12.51 -5.49 -3.12
CA ASN A 40 11.47 -4.49 -2.82
C ASN A 40 10.16 -4.64 -3.60
N GLN A 41 9.90 -5.82 -4.15
CA GLN A 41 8.70 -6.12 -4.91
C GLN A 41 7.42 -5.92 -4.09
N ALA A 42 7.47 -6.14 -2.78
CA ALA A 42 6.35 -5.81 -1.89
C ALA A 42 6.05 -4.30 -1.85
N LEU A 43 7.09 -3.45 -1.86
CA LEU A 43 6.92 -2.00 -1.86
C LEU A 43 6.38 -1.52 -3.20
N TRP A 44 6.81 -2.16 -4.29
CA TRP A 44 6.25 -1.91 -5.62
C TRP A 44 4.78 -2.34 -5.73
N ASP A 45 4.39 -3.46 -5.12
CA ASP A 45 2.98 -3.87 -5.04
C ASP A 45 2.13 -2.81 -4.32
N GLN A 46 2.65 -2.28 -3.20
CA GLN A 46 1.97 -1.21 -2.45
C GLN A 46 1.90 0.09 -3.26
N ALA A 47 2.97 0.46 -3.98
CA ALA A 47 2.97 1.63 -4.84
C ALA A 47 1.94 1.51 -5.98
N LEU A 48 1.91 0.36 -6.66
CA LEU A 48 0.93 0.07 -7.70
C LEU A 48 -0.50 0.09 -7.16
N ALA A 49 -0.70 -0.42 -5.93
CA ALA A 49 -2.01 -0.36 -5.30
C ALA A 49 -2.44 1.07 -4.96
N LEU A 50 -1.51 1.95 -4.58
CA LEU A 50 -1.81 3.37 -4.36
C LEU A 50 -2.10 4.11 -5.66
N GLU A 51 -1.39 3.80 -6.75
CA GLU A 51 -1.72 4.30 -8.10
C GLU A 51 -3.14 3.87 -8.49
N TRP A 52 -3.48 2.60 -8.27
CA TRP A 52 -4.83 2.11 -8.50
C TRP A 52 -5.87 2.85 -7.65
N VAL A 53 -5.59 3.11 -6.37
CA VAL A 53 -6.47 3.91 -5.50
C VAL A 53 -6.62 5.32 -6.08
N SER A 54 -5.54 6.01 -6.41
CA SER A 54 -5.57 7.36 -7.00
C SER A 54 -6.47 7.41 -8.25
N ASP A 55 -6.33 6.44 -9.15
CA ASP A 55 -7.08 6.42 -10.40
C ASP A 55 -8.58 6.08 -10.22
N ASN A 56 -8.90 5.28 -9.21
CA ASN A 56 -10.20 4.61 -9.11
C ASN A 56 -11.06 5.04 -7.91
N ILE A 57 -10.49 5.62 -6.85
CA ILE A 57 -11.22 5.81 -5.58
C ILE A 57 -12.45 6.73 -5.72
N LYS A 58 -12.43 7.65 -6.69
CA LYS A 58 -13.58 8.48 -7.07
C LYS A 58 -14.84 7.67 -7.42
N TYR A 59 -14.69 6.48 -7.98
CA TYR A 59 -15.82 5.60 -8.31
C TYR A 59 -16.42 4.91 -7.09
N PHE A 60 -15.75 4.97 -5.94
CA PHE A 60 -16.21 4.44 -4.67
C PHE A 60 -16.65 5.55 -3.70
N GLY A 61 -16.72 6.80 -4.17
CA GLY A 61 -17.10 7.97 -3.36
C GLY A 61 -15.96 8.58 -2.54
N GLY A 62 -14.71 8.17 -2.77
CA GLY A 62 -13.55 8.81 -2.14
C GLY A 62 -12.97 9.94 -3.00
N ASP A 63 -12.08 10.72 -2.42
CA ASP A 63 -11.35 11.81 -3.08
C ASP A 63 -9.87 11.40 -3.24
N PRO A 64 -9.34 11.35 -4.49
CA PRO A 64 -7.95 10.95 -4.73
C PRO A 64 -6.91 11.92 -4.14
N ASP A 65 -7.27 13.18 -3.87
CA ASP A 65 -6.37 14.16 -3.24
C ASP A 65 -6.36 14.05 -1.70
N MET A 66 -7.22 13.20 -1.12
CA MET A 66 -7.41 13.03 0.32
C MET A 66 -7.09 11.59 0.78
N VAL A 67 -6.00 11.02 0.26
CA VAL A 67 -5.57 9.65 0.61
C VAL A 67 -4.63 9.66 1.81
N THR A 68 -5.01 8.94 2.88
CA THR A 68 -4.14 8.69 4.04
C THR A 68 -3.69 7.23 4.07
N VAL A 69 -2.38 7.01 4.10
CA VAL A 69 -1.77 5.67 4.23
C VAL A 69 -1.42 5.40 5.68
N PHE A 70 -1.87 4.28 6.23
CA PHE A 70 -1.58 3.86 7.60
C PHE A 70 -1.35 2.35 7.68
N GLY A 71 -0.57 1.91 8.67
CA GLY A 71 -0.23 0.52 8.88
C GLY A 71 0.39 0.28 10.26
N GLU A 72 0.57 -0.98 10.62
CA GLU A 72 1.13 -1.42 11.89
C GLU A 72 2.36 -2.31 11.64
N SER A 73 3.36 -2.28 12.52
CA SER A 73 4.61 -3.05 12.41
C SER A 73 5.27 -2.88 11.03
N ALA A 74 5.43 -3.96 10.25
CA ALA A 74 5.96 -3.92 8.89
C ALA A 74 5.15 -3.00 7.95
N GLY A 75 3.84 -2.87 8.18
CA GLY A 75 2.98 -1.92 7.47
C GLY A 75 3.32 -0.47 7.81
N ALA A 76 3.62 -0.16 9.08
CA ALA A 76 4.05 1.18 9.49
C ALA A 76 5.42 1.54 8.89
N ILE A 77 6.35 0.59 8.84
CA ILE A 77 7.64 0.75 8.17
C ILE A 77 7.42 1.01 6.68
N SER A 78 6.52 0.26 6.04
CA SER A 78 6.15 0.46 4.63
C SER A 78 5.61 1.87 4.38
N THR A 79 4.72 2.37 5.24
CA THR A 79 4.20 3.76 5.18
C THR A 79 5.35 4.78 5.27
N ALA A 80 6.28 4.60 6.22
CA ALA A 80 7.41 5.50 6.37
C ALA A 80 8.35 5.46 5.15
N LEU A 81 8.67 4.27 4.65
CA LEU A 81 9.47 4.10 3.43
C LEU A 81 8.79 4.75 2.23
N ARG A 82 7.46 4.66 2.13
CA ARG A 82 6.69 5.32 1.08
C ARG A 82 6.89 6.83 1.15
N THR A 83 6.78 7.47 2.31
CA THR A 83 7.00 8.93 2.42
C THR A 83 8.42 9.38 2.07
N LEU A 84 9.41 8.50 2.16
CA LEU A 84 10.82 8.81 1.87
C LEU A 84 11.25 8.44 0.45
N SER A 85 10.48 7.60 -0.24
CA SER A 85 10.85 7.11 -1.56
C SER A 85 10.86 8.26 -2.58
N PRO A 86 11.85 8.35 -3.47
CA PRO A 86 11.80 9.31 -4.58
C PRO A 86 10.79 8.89 -5.67
N PHE A 87 10.27 7.67 -5.59
CA PHE A 87 9.26 7.13 -6.50
C PHE A 87 7.84 7.25 -5.93
N SER A 88 7.64 8.25 -5.08
CA SER A 88 6.36 8.59 -4.41
C SER A 88 5.40 9.29 -5.33
#